data_AF-A0A5P8WFD2-F1
#
_entry.id   AF-A0A5P8WFD2-F1
#
_cell.length_a   1.000
_cell.length_b   1.000
_cell.length_c   1.000
_cell.angle_alpha   90.00
_cell.angle_beta   90.00
_cell.angle_gamma   90.00
#
_symmetry.space_group_name_H-M   'P 1'
#
loop_
_entity.id
_entity.type
_entity.pdbx_description
1 polymer ?
#
loop_
_entity_poly.entity_id
_entity_poly.type
_entity_poly.pdbx_seq_one_letter_code
_entity_poly.pdbx_strand_id
1 'polypeptide(L)'
;MDFRKFYIPTVIAGLAILTSANQALAQARTDLTGTWVCDQNAPNPFYIRQVDSELWGIQDGGFTFTNAFHGTNLGGSISGTWADVPKAVFRQYGTVSGKVDSYNQITLYFTFANAGGQVTKFTCNR
;
A
#
# COMPACT_ATOMS: atom_id res chain seq x y z
N MET A 1 -62.68 -21.88 -27.67
CA MET A 1 -62.28 -20.55 -27.16
C MET A 1 -61.01 -20.76 -26.36
N ASP A 2 -59.90 -20.25 -26.89
CA ASP A 2 -58.52 -20.50 -26.46
C ASP A 2 -58.08 -19.34 -25.54
N PHE A 3 -57.78 -19.62 -24.27
CA PHE A 3 -57.34 -18.63 -23.29
C PHE A 3 -55.80 -18.64 -23.19
N ARG A 4 -55.18 -17.72 -23.93
CA ARG A 4 -53.77 -17.39 -23.80
C ARG A 4 -53.49 -16.61 -22.50
N LYS A 5 -52.39 -17.01 -21.83
CA LYS A 5 -51.51 -16.26 -20.90
C LYS A 5 -52.03 -16.01 -19.47
N PHE A 6 -51.26 -16.46 -18.47
CA PHE A 6 -50.38 -15.62 -17.64
C PHE A 6 -49.52 -16.54 -16.74
N TYR A 7 -48.22 -16.65 -17.03
CA TYR A 7 -47.23 -17.22 -16.11
C TYR A 7 -46.23 -16.11 -15.81
N ILE A 8 -46.24 -15.61 -14.57
CA ILE A 8 -45.20 -14.76 -14.01
C ILE A 8 -44.80 -15.40 -12.67
N PRO A 9 -43.58 -15.95 -12.58
CA PRO A 9 -42.88 -15.90 -11.32
C PRO A 9 -41.59 -15.11 -11.51
N THR A 10 -41.65 -13.90 -10.93
CA THR A 10 -40.63 -13.33 -10.06
C THR A 10 -39.17 -13.67 -10.39
N VAL A 11 -38.49 -12.64 -10.91
CA VAL A 11 -37.05 -12.47 -10.90
C VAL A 11 -36.50 -12.81 -9.51
N ILE A 12 -35.68 -13.86 -9.41
CA ILE A 12 -34.78 -14.06 -8.27
C ILE A 12 -33.66 -13.03 -8.40
N ALA A 13 -33.95 -11.78 -8.05
CA ALA A 13 -32.97 -10.71 -7.85
C ALA A 13 -32.94 -10.41 -6.36
N GLY A 14 -32.46 -11.37 -5.57
CA GLY A 14 -32.57 -11.29 -4.12
C GLY A 14 -31.47 -12.01 -3.37
N LEU A 15 -30.28 -12.16 -3.95
CA LEU A 15 -29.14 -12.75 -3.24
C LEU A 15 -27.80 -12.13 -3.66
N ALA A 16 -27.69 -10.80 -3.62
CA ALA A 16 -26.43 -10.11 -3.85
C ALA A 16 -26.22 -8.88 -2.95
N ILE A 17 -26.88 -8.80 -1.79
CA ILE A 17 -26.78 -7.63 -0.88
C ILE A 17 -25.97 -7.94 0.40
N LEU A 18 -25.59 -9.20 0.65
CA LEU A 18 -24.81 -9.56 1.85
C LEU A 18 -23.30 -9.66 1.65
N THR A 19 -22.78 -9.45 0.42
CA THR A 19 -21.34 -9.55 0.14
C THR A 19 -20.57 -8.25 0.27
N SER A 20 -21.23 -7.09 0.38
CA SER A 20 -20.54 -5.78 0.46
C SER A 20 -19.87 -5.53 1.82
N ALA A 21 -20.47 -6.02 2.91
CA ALA A 21 -19.87 -5.91 4.25
C ALA A 21 -18.60 -6.77 4.38
N ASN A 22 -18.59 -7.97 3.79
CA ASN A 22 -17.39 -8.82 3.76
C ASN A 22 -16.31 -8.26 2.84
N GLN A 23 -16.64 -7.53 1.77
CA GLN A 23 -15.63 -6.84 0.97
C GLN A 23 -15.05 -5.61 1.69
N ALA A 24 -15.87 -4.87 2.45
CA ALA A 24 -15.38 -3.78 3.30
C ALA A 24 -14.54 -4.27 4.49
N LEU A 25 -14.83 -5.47 5.01
CA LEU A 25 -14.04 -6.14 6.05
C LEU A 25 -12.84 -6.92 5.47
N ALA A 26 -12.86 -7.31 4.19
CA ALA A 26 -11.78 -8.00 3.46
C ALA A 26 -10.83 -7.03 2.74
N GLN A 27 -11.17 -5.75 2.64
CA GLN A 27 -10.21 -4.66 2.83
C GLN A 27 -9.77 -4.62 4.31
N ALA A 28 -9.61 -5.81 4.89
CA ALA A 28 -9.01 -6.08 6.17
C ALA A 28 -7.71 -5.32 6.15
N ARG A 29 -7.58 -4.37 7.07
CA ARG A 29 -6.34 -3.67 7.42
C ARG A 29 -5.15 -4.52 6.98
N THR A 30 -4.63 -4.27 5.78
CA THR A 30 -3.57 -5.12 5.25
C THR A 30 -2.39 -4.84 6.15
N ASP A 31 -2.04 -5.79 7.01
CA ASP A 31 -0.89 -5.64 7.87
C ASP A 31 0.34 -5.63 6.96
N LEU A 32 0.93 -4.44 6.83
CA LEU A 32 2.12 -4.22 6.03
C LEU A 32 3.40 -4.57 6.78
N THR A 33 3.30 -5.03 8.04
CA THR A 33 4.47 -5.51 8.79
C THR A 33 5.17 -6.61 7.99
N GLY A 34 6.47 -6.43 7.75
CA GLY A 34 7.25 -7.37 6.96
C GLY A 34 8.46 -6.75 6.28
N THR A 35 9.10 -7.58 5.47
CA THR A 35 10.24 -7.20 4.63
C THR A 35 9.76 -7.07 3.20
N TRP A 36 9.99 -5.92 2.59
CA TRP A 36 9.50 -5.58 1.25
C TRP A 36 10.68 -5.31 0.32
N VAL A 37 10.81 -6.13 -0.72
CA VAL A 37 11.83 -5.97 -1.75
C VAL A 37 11.24 -5.12 -2.86
N CYS A 38 11.79 -3.92 -3.05
CA CYS A 38 11.35 -2.99 -4.09
C CYS A 38 12.19 -3.14 -5.35
N ASP A 39 11.54 -3.11 -6.51
CA ASP A 39 12.15 -3.31 -7.83
C ASP A 39 12.86 -4.66 -7.98
N GLN A 40 13.08 -5.11 -9.22
CA GLN A 40 13.55 -6.49 -9.45
C GLN A 40 14.98 -6.75 -8.97
N ASN A 41 15.74 -5.73 -8.56
CA ASN A 41 17.16 -5.85 -8.21
C ASN A 41 17.60 -4.90 -7.07
N ALA A 42 16.71 -4.31 -6.27
CA ALA A 42 17.21 -3.51 -5.15
C ALA A 42 17.78 -4.45 -4.07
N PRO A 43 19.09 -4.36 -3.75
CA PRO A 43 19.72 -5.26 -2.80
C PRO A 43 19.26 -5.04 -1.36
N ASN A 44 18.56 -3.93 -1.10
CA ASN A 44 18.27 -3.44 0.24
C ASN A 44 16.75 -3.34 0.45
N PRO A 45 16.13 -4.27 1.18
CA PRO A 45 14.69 -4.26 1.39
C PRO A 45 14.27 -3.17 2.39
N PHE A 46 12.98 -2.81 2.34
CA PHE A 46 12.32 -2.03 3.38
C PHE A 46 11.79 -2.95 4.46
N TYR A 47 12.14 -2.68 5.71
CA TYR A 47 11.56 -3.30 6.89
C TYR A 47 10.45 -2.40 7.40
N ILE A 48 9.20 -2.84 7.23
CA ILE A 48 8.00 -2.09 7.63
C ILE A 48 7.45 -2.71 8.91
N ARG A 49 7.05 -1.85 9.85
CA ARG A 49 6.24 -2.18 11.00
C ARG A 49 4.97 -1.34 10.99
N GLN A 50 3.83 -2.01 11.00
CA GLN A 50 2.54 -1.36 11.17
C GLN A 50 2.07 -1.50 12.63
N VAL A 51 1.57 -0.40 13.19
CA VAL A 51 0.86 -0.36 14.48
C VAL A 51 -0.39 0.46 14.25
N ASP A 52 -1.54 -0.21 14.27
CA ASP A 52 -2.80 0.37 13.82
C ASP A 52 -2.75 0.93 12.39
N SER A 53 -2.99 2.23 12.23
CA SER A 53 -2.84 2.95 10.98
C SER A 53 -1.44 3.52 10.80
N GLU A 54 -0.58 3.47 11.82
CA GLU A 54 0.76 4.04 11.77
C GLU A 54 1.74 3.08 11.11
N LEU A 55 2.63 3.62 10.29
CA LEU A 55 3.70 2.89 9.63
C LEU A 55 5.05 3.45 10.04
N TRP A 56 5.96 2.53 10.36
CA TRP A 56 7.37 2.79 10.60
C TRP A 56 8.17 1.96 9.60
N GLY A 57 9.14 2.57 8.94
CA GLY A 57 9.95 1.90 7.93
C GLY A 57 11.42 2.22 8.08
N ILE A 58 12.26 1.23 7.80
CA ILE A 58 13.70 1.44 7.62
C ILE A 58 14.13 0.73 6.35
N GLN A 59 14.95 1.39 5.53
CA GLN A 59 15.75 0.72 4.51
C GLN A 59 17.21 0.85 4.93
N ASP A 60 17.93 -0.27 5.02
CA ASP A 60 19.34 -0.27 5.36
C ASP A 60 20.17 -0.74 4.17
N GLY A 61 21.03 0.14 3.66
CA GLY A 61 21.97 -0.17 2.60
C GLY A 61 23.29 -0.77 3.06
N GLY A 62 23.47 -1.00 4.37
CA GLY A 62 24.71 -1.44 5.05
C GLY A 62 25.89 -0.49 4.80
N PHE A 63 26.57 0.13 5.75
CA PHE A 63 27.63 1.16 5.51
C PHE A 63 27.37 2.38 4.58
N THR A 64 26.52 2.33 3.55
CA THR A 64 26.36 3.34 2.50
C THR A 64 25.24 4.33 2.83
N PHE A 65 24.09 3.82 3.22
CA PHE A 65 22.94 4.61 3.61
C PHE A 65 22.06 3.85 4.60
N THR A 66 21.21 4.60 5.29
CA THR A 66 20.02 4.10 5.94
C THR A 66 19.00 5.22 5.82
N ASN A 67 17.77 4.90 5.44
CA ASN A 67 16.66 5.84 5.50
C ASN A 67 15.60 5.34 6.46
N ALA A 68 14.93 6.30 7.10
CA ALA A 68 13.80 6.06 7.97
C ALA A 68 12.56 6.68 7.33
N PHE A 69 11.44 5.97 7.47
CA PHE A 69 10.12 6.39 7.02
C PHE A 69 9.15 6.35 8.18
N HIS A 70 8.27 7.34 8.25
CA HIS A 70 7.14 7.36 9.16
C HIS A 70 5.91 7.91 8.46
N GLY A 71 4.76 7.26 8.68
CA GLY A 71 3.55 7.60 7.98
C GLY A 71 2.33 6.83 8.44
N THR A 72 1.35 6.73 7.57
CA THR A 72 0.10 6.02 7.84
C THR A 72 -0.34 5.14 6.66
N ASN A 73 -1.09 4.09 6.99
CA ASN A 73 -1.88 3.28 6.07
C ASN A 73 -3.36 3.42 6.45
N LEU A 74 -4.10 4.17 5.65
CA LEU A 74 -5.54 4.39 5.83
C LEU A 74 -6.29 3.73 4.68
N GLY A 75 -6.89 2.56 4.92
CA GLY A 75 -7.68 1.84 3.91
C GLY A 75 -6.88 1.39 2.69
N GLY A 76 -5.56 1.21 2.81
CA GLY A 76 -4.68 0.87 1.69
C GLY A 76 -4.05 2.08 1.01
N SER A 77 -4.34 3.30 1.45
CA SER A 77 -3.61 4.51 1.03
C SER A 77 -2.47 4.78 2.00
N ILE A 78 -1.25 4.88 1.47
CA ILE A 78 -0.03 5.13 2.24
C ILE A 78 0.36 6.60 2.08
N SER A 79 0.69 7.27 3.17
CA SER A 79 1.23 8.64 3.14
C SER A 79 2.18 8.87 4.31
N GLY A 80 3.19 9.71 4.14
CA GLY A 80 4.12 10.04 5.21
C GLY A 80 5.33 10.83 4.77
N THR A 81 6.38 10.77 5.58
CA THR A 81 7.67 11.41 5.32
C THR A 81 8.80 10.40 5.47
N TRP A 82 9.90 10.69 4.80
CA TRP A 82 11.11 9.89 4.89
C TRP A 82 12.33 10.80 4.96
N ALA A 83 13.40 10.29 5.57
CA ALA A 83 14.68 10.96 5.63
C ALA A 83 15.81 9.95 5.70
N ASP A 84 16.92 10.30 5.07
CA ASP A 84 18.20 9.69 5.33
C ASP A 84 18.61 9.93 6.78
N VAL A 85 19.03 8.88 7.48
CA VAL A 85 19.70 9.03 8.77
C VAL A 85 21.16 9.48 8.54
N PRO A 86 21.86 10.03 9.55
CA PRO A 86 23.19 10.65 9.40
C PRO A 86 24.30 9.79 8.75
N LYS A 87 24.07 8.49 8.58
CA LYS A 87 24.93 7.56 7.85
C LYS A 87 24.98 7.85 6.34
N ALA A 88 23.93 8.38 5.74
CA ALA A 88 23.89 8.60 4.29
C ALA A 88 24.63 9.88 3.88
N VAL A 89 25.33 9.83 2.75
CA VAL A 89 26.11 10.97 2.22
C VAL A 89 25.19 12.12 1.75
N PHE A 90 24.06 11.79 1.13
CA PHE A 90 23.22 12.77 0.44
C PHE A 90 22.21 13.49 1.34
N ARG A 91 21.96 12.97 2.56
CA ARG A 91 21.06 13.57 3.56
C ARG A 91 19.70 13.98 2.97
N GLN A 92 19.16 13.13 2.09
CA GLN A 92 17.91 13.39 1.39
C GLN A 92 16.72 13.20 2.33
N TYR A 93 15.62 13.87 2.01
CA TYR A 93 14.36 13.74 2.72
C TYR A 93 13.21 14.16 1.82
N GLY A 94 12.00 13.80 2.23
CA GLY A 94 10.79 14.31 1.62
C GLY A 94 9.57 13.52 2.04
N THR A 95 8.63 13.38 1.11
CA THR A 95 7.35 12.71 1.35
C THR A 95 7.30 11.35 0.69
N VAL A 96 6.48 10.48 1.25
CA VAL A 96 6.07 9.22 0.63
C VAL A 96 4.56 9.28 0.43
N SER A 97 4.13 8.84 -0.73
CA SER A 97 2.73 8.44 -0.96
C SER A 97 2.71 7.06 -1.61
N GLY A 98 1.58 6.36 -1.53
CA GLY A 98 1.51 5.02 -2.09
C GLY A 98 0.16 4.36 -1.93
N LYS A 99 0.12 3.11 -2.37
CA LYS A 99 -1.06 2.25 -2.26
C LYS A 99 -0.67 0.79 -2.05
N VAL A 100 -1.58 0.07 -1.42
CA VAL A 100 -1.55 -1.38 -1.33
C VAL A 100 -2.25 -1.94 -2.56
N ASP A 101 -1.50 -2.59 -3.44
CA ASP A 101 -2.02 -3.19 -4.67
C ASP A 101 -2.59 -4.59 -4.42
N SER A 102 -1.94 -5.36 -3.54
CA SER A 102 -2.40 -6.66 -3.06
C SER A 102 -1.75 -7.02 -1.72
N TYR A 103 -2.09 -8.17 -1.14
CA TYR A 103 -1.47 -8.64 0.11
C TYR A 103 0.07 -8.75 0.04
N ASN A 104 0.64 -9.01 -1.15
CA ASN A 104 2.08 -9.15 -1.38
C ASN A 104 2.65 -8.07 -2.29
N GLN A 105 1.92 -6.98 -2.56
CA GLN A 105 2.42 -5.91 -3.42
C GLN A 105 1.98 -4.53 -2.94
N ILE A 106 2.93 -3.62 -2.84
CA ILE A 106 2.71 -2.20 -2.61
C ILE A 106 3.41 -1.38 -3.71
N THR A 107 2.85 -0.22 -4.02
CA THR A 107 3.50 0.80 -4.84
C THR A 107 3.73 2.03 -3.97
N LEU A 108 4.98 2.49 -3.91
CA LEU A 108 5.40 3.69 -3.18
C LEU A 108 5.95 4.74 -4.16
N TYR A 109 5.73 6.00 -3.84
CA TYR A 109 6.22 7.18 -4.55
C TYR A 109 6.96 8.06 -3.56
N PHE A 110 8.28 8.16 -3.72
CA PHE A 110 9.14 8.99 -2.91
C PHE A 110 9.37 10.32 -3.60
N THR A 111 9.04 11.42 -2.94
CA THR A 111 9.41 12.76 -3.36
C THR A 111 10.67 13.20 -2.62
N PHE A 112 11.61 13.79 -3.34
CA PHE A 112 12.89 14.27 -2.81
C PHE A 112 12.87 15.79 -2.70
N ALA A 113 12.68 16.33 -1.48
CA ALA A 113 12.50 17.75 -1.24
C ALA A 113 13.73 18.58 -1.62
N ASN A 114 14.93 18.06 -1.36
CA ASN A 114 16.20 18.70 -1.70
C ASN A 114 16.73 18.35 -3.10
N ALA A 115 16.01 17.56 -3.89
CA ALA A 115 16.37 17.20 -5.27
C ALA A 115 15.33 17.73 -6.28
N GLY A 116 14.89 18.98 -6.10
CA GLY A 116 13.96 19.65 -7.02
C GLY A 116 12.56 19.02 -7.08
N GLY A 117 12.16 18.27 -6.05
CA GLY A 117 10.86 17.60 -6.03
C GLY A 117 10.78 16.38 -6.95
N GLN A 118 11.93 15.79 -7.33
CA GLN A 118 11.95 14.53 -8.08
C GLN A 118 11.05 13.49 -7.40
N VAL A 119 10.30 12.74 -8.20
CA VAL A 119 9.46 11.63 -7.72
C VAL A 119 9.98 10.33 -8.30
N THR A 120 10.25 9.36 -7.42
CA THR A 120 10.65 8.01 -7.81
C THR A 120 9.58 7.01 -7.37
N LYS A 121 9.15 6.17 -8.32
CA LYS A 121 8.20 5.09 -8.08
C LYS A 121 8.97 3.80 -7.76
N PHE A 122 8.52 3.11 -6.72
CA PHE A 122 9.00 1.78 -6.33
C PHE A 122 7.81 0.81 -6.28
N THR A 123 7.95 -0.36 -6.90
CA THR A 123 6.99 -1.46 -6.72
C THR A 123 7.65 -2.51 -5.85
N CYS A 124 7.05 -2.81 -4.70
CA CYS A 124 7.64 -3.69 -3.71
C CYS A 124 6.80 -4.94 -3.48
N ASN A 125 7.47 -6.07 -3.32
CA ASN A 125 6.86 -7.36 -3.05
C ASN A 125 7.40 -7.95 -1.75
N ARG A 126 6.60 -8.78 -1.07
CA ARG A 126 7.00 -9.55 0.12
C ARG A 126 6.71 -11.03 -0.05
#